data_AF-A0AAW5BR26-F1
#
_entry.id   AF-A0AAW5BR26-F1
#
_cell.length_a   1.000
_cell.length_b   1.000
_cell.length_c   1.000
_cell.angle_alpha   90.00
_cell.angle_beta   90.00
_cell.angle_gamma   90.00
#
_symmetry.space_group_name_H-M   'P 1'
#
loop_
_entity.id
_entity.type
_entity.pdbx_description
1 polymer ?
#
loop_
_entity_poly.entity_id
_entity_poly.type
_entity_poly.pdbx_seq_one_letter_code
_entity_poly.pdbx_strand_id
1 'polypeptide(L)'
;MRYGNLNAKQNVKLVMMDAGGRDILSLERVENGKFVKADIFEHPVSFSVESHANVGSPEEALSASLNKYGTVNLDYMREITDSTAEELLTALQGRIYYNPLVTGYEIKDRFIAGNVIEKAERIEAWMGENPESERMPEVKQALEALKDAEPPRIAFEDLDFNFGERWIPTG
;
A
#
# COMPACT_ATOMS: atom_id res chain seq x y z
N MET A 1 11.31 12.60 -17.58
CA MET A 1 11.06 11.37 -18.39
C MET A 1 12.32 11.04 -19.19
N ARG A 2 12.84 9.82 -19.09
CA ARG A 2 14.12 9.41 -19.72
C ARG A 2 14.05 9.32 -21.26
N TYR A 3 12.85 9.16 -21.82
CA TYR A 3 12.66 8.87 -23.26
C TYR A 3 11.74 9.86 -24.01
N GLY A 4 11.42 11.01 -23.42
CA GLY A 4 10.51 12.00 -24.00
C GLY A 4 9.02 11.67 -23.84
N ASN A 5 8.15 12.49 -24.45
CA ASN A 5 6.69 12.38 -24.35
C ASN A 5 6.09 11.57 -25.51
N LEU A 6 5.10 10.71 -25.22
CA LEU A 6 4.39 9.91 -26.22
C LEU A 6 3.66 10.79 -27.24
N ASN A 7 3.00 11.85 -26.77
CA ASN A 7 2.25 12.79 -27.60
C ASN A 7 3.11 13.88 -28.29
N ALA A 8 4.44 13.79 -28.20
CA ALA A 8 5.31 14.65 -29.00
C ALA A 8 5.09 14.40 -30.50
N LYS A 9 5.05 15.47 -31.32
CA LYS A 9 4.75 15.39 -32.77
C LYS A 9 5.57 14.32 -33.52
N GLN A 10 6.85 14.17 -33.17
CA GLN A 10 7.75 13.19 -33.77
C GLN A 10 7.39 11.73 -33.42
N ASN A 11 6.80 11.50 -32.25
CA ASN A 11 6.47 10.18 -31.73
C ASN A 11 5.07 9.72 -32.17
N VAL A 12 4.10 10.65 -32.26
CA VAL A 12 2.70 10.34 -32.63
C VAL A 12 2.61 9.57 -33.95
N LYS A 13 3.39 9.97 -34.96
CA LYS A 13 3.36 9.31 -36.27
C LYS A 13 3.78 7.84 -36.18
N LEU A 14 4.76 7.52 -35.34
CA LEU A 14 5.25 6.15 -35.16
C LEU A 14 4.25 5.32 -34.35
N VAL A 15 3.73 5.88 -33.26
CA VAL A 15 2.75 5.20 -32.39
C VAL A 15 1.48 4.85 -33.16
N MET A 16 1.00 5.74 -34.02
CA MET A 16 -0.21 5.54 -34.83
C MET A 16 -0.04 4.50 -35.96
N MET A 17 1.15 3.94 -36.16
CA MET A 17 1.33 2.78 -37.06
C MET A 17 0.86 1.47 -36.42
N ASP A 18 0.78 1.42 -35.09
CA ASP A 18 0.29 0.27 -34.35
C ASP A 18 -1.25 0.28 -34.24
N ALA A 19 -1.87 -0.90 -34.27
CA ALA A 19 -3.32 -1.04 -34.17
C ALA A 19 -3.89 -0.50 -32.85
N GLY A 20 -3.12 -0.60 -31.75
CA GLY A 20 -3.44 -0.04 -30.42
C GLY A 20 -2.81 1.33 -30.16
N GLY A 21 -2.25 1.98 -31.18
CA GLY A 21 -1.50 3.24 -31.02
C GLY A 21 -2.28 4.36 -30.35
N ARG A 22 -3.60 4.44 -30.59
CA ARG A 22 -4.47 5.44 -29.95
C ARG A 22 -4.58 5.26 -28.44
N ASP A 23 -4.65 4.03 -27.97
CA ASP A 23 -4.74 3.72 -26.55
C ASP A 23 -3.43 4.10 -25.84
N ILE A 24 -2.28 3.91 -26.50
CA ILE A 24 -0.97 4.34 -25.98
C ILE A 24 -0.92 5.87 -25.80
N LEU A 25 -1.48 6.65 -26.72
CA LEU A 25 -1.49 8.11 -26.61
C LEU A 25 -2.37 8.62 -25.45
N SER A 26 -3.36 7.84 -25.02
CA SER A 26 -4.21 8.17 -23.85
C SER A 26 -3.48 8.10 -22.51
N LEU A 27 -2.25 7.56 -22.49
CA LEU A 27 -1.40 7.47 -21.29
C LEU A 27 -0.76 8.82 -20.91
N GLU A 28 -0.93 9.87 -21.71
CA GLU A 28 -0.55 11.24 -21.35
C GLU A 28 -1.70 12.21 -21.59
N ARG A 29 -1.78 13.25 -20.76
CA ARG A 29 -2.70 14.38 -20.93
C ARG A 29 -1.93 15.69 -21.06
N VAL A 30 -2.60 16.72 -21.54
CA VAL A 30 -2.05 18.09 -21.59
C VAL A 30 -2.51 18.87 -20.38
N GLU A 31 -1.57 19.34 -19.59
CA GLU A 31 -1.80 20.24 -18.47
C GLU A 31 -0.88 21.46 -18.60
N ASN A 32 -1.46 22.67 -18.61
CA ASN A 32 -0.72 23.94 -18.79
C ASN A 32 0.23 23.92 -20.02
N GLY A 33 -0.19 23.28 -21.11
CA GLY A 33 0.58 23.17 -22.35
C GLY A 33 1.76 22.18 -22.29
N LYS A 34 1.91 21.43 -21.20
CA LYS A 34 2.91 20.36 -21.06
C LYS A 34 2.23 19.00 -21.03
N PHE A 35 2.90 18.00 -21.60
CA PHE A 35 2.45 16.62 -21.50
C PHE A 35 2.83 16.04 -20.13
N VAL A 36 1.82 15.59 -19.39
CA VAL A 36 1.94 14.92 -18.10
C VAL A 36 1.32 13.52 -18.19
N LYS A 37 1.64 12.65 -17.24
CA LYS A 37 1.07 11.29 -17.19
C LYS A 37 -0.45 11.37 -17.01
N ALA A 38 -1.18 10.41 -17.59
CA ALA A 38 -2.61 10.27 -17.36
C ALA A 38 -2.91 9.82 -15.92
N ASP A 39 -4.14 10.05 -15.48
CA ASP A 39 -4.61 9.79 -14.12
C ASP A 39 -4.44 8.33 -13.66
N ILE A 40 -4.47 7.38 -14.60
CA ILE A 40 -4.26 5.95 -14.33
C ILE A 40 -2.91 5.64 -13.62
N PHE A 41 -1.93 6.54 -13.72
CA PHE A 41 -0.64 6.40 -13.05
C PHE A 41 -0.62 6.94 -11.61
N GLU A 42 -1.65 7.68 -11.20
CA GLU A 42 -1.70 8.40 -9.93
C GLU A 42 -2.84 7.90 -9.05
N HIS A 43 -4.01 7.58 -9.62
CA HIS A 43 -5.17 7.10 -8.88
C HIS A 43 -6.10 6.23 -9.75
N PRO A 44 -7.04 5.47 -9.17
CA PRO A 44 -7.99 4.66 -9.93
C PRO A 44 -8.90 5.53 -10.82
N VAL A 45 -9.13 5.07 -12.06
CA VAL A 45 -9.95 5.76 -13.09
C VAL A 45 -11.27 5.04 -13.42
N SER A 46 -11.48 3.86 -12.84
CA SER A 46 -12.63 2.99 -13.15
C SER A 46 -13.91 3.33 -12.37
N PHE A 47 -13.83 4.21 -11.36
CA PHE A 47 -14.96 4.58 -10.51
C PHE A 47 -15.16 6.09 -10.56
N SER A 48 -16.42 6.54 -10.60
CA SER A 48 -16.76 7.95 -10.46
C SER A 48 -16.15 8.49 -9.18
N VAL A 49 -15.47 9.63 -9.28
CA VAL A 49 -15.08 10.44 -8.11
C VAL A 49 -16.38 11.00 -7.53
N GLU A 50 -17.13 10.17 -6.80
CA GLU A 50 -18.25 10.69 -6.03
C GLU A 50 -17.70 11.67 -5.00
N SER A 51 -17.96 12.93 -5.32
CA SER A 51 -17.84 14.12 -4.52
C SER A 51 -18.33 13.86 -3.11
N HIS A 52 -17.46 14.13 -2.13
CA HIS A 52 -17.82 14.60 -0.79
C HIS A 52 -19.17 14.08 -0.28
N ALA A 53 -19.36 12.75 -0.24
CA ALA A 53 -20.24 12.24 0.79
C ALA A 53 -19.54 12.64 2.09
N ASN A 54 -20.21 13.43 2.93
CA ASN A 54 -19.85 13.50 4.34
C ASN A 54 -19.92 12.06 4.83
N VAL A 55 -18.76 11.42 4.77
CA VAL A 55 -18.61 10.03 5.11
C VAL A 55 -18.82 9.98 6.61
N GLY A 56 -19.93 9.40 7.04
CA GLY A 56 -20.40 9.54 8.41
C GLY A 56 -19.56 8.73 9.41
N SER A 57 -18.78 7.76 8.92
CA SER A 57 -18.00 6.87 9.77
C SER A 57 -16.51 6.80 9.40
N PRO A 58 -15.61 6.59 10.38
CA PRO A 58 -14.19 6.33 10.13
C PRO A 58 -13.91 5.15 9.18
N GLU A 59 -14.82 4.17 9.11
CA GLU A 59 -14.67 2.95 8.31
C GLU A 59 -14.97 3.19 6.82
N GLU A 60 -16.01 3.97 6.55
CA GLU A 60 -16.28 4.46 5.21
C GLU A 60 -15.13 5.37 4.75
N ALA A 61 -14.54 6.16 5.66
CA ALA A 61 -13.44 7.06 5.33
C ALA A 61 -12.17 6.27 4.99
N LEU A 62 -11.90 5.20 5.75
CA LEU A 62 -10.83 4.25 5.45
C LEU A 62 -11.05 3.64 4.06
N SER A 63 -12.27 3.20 3.76
CA SER A 63 -12.61 2.63 2.44
C SER A 63 -12.42 3.64 1.31
N ALA A 64 -12.83 4.90 1.51
CA ALA A 64 -12.60 5.99 0.55
C ALA A 64 -11.11 6.27 0.35
N SER A 65 -10.31 6.21 1.42
CA SER A 65 -8.86 6.39 1.39
C SER A 65 -8.17 5.29 0.58
N LEU A 66 -8.55 4.03 0.81
CA LEU A 66 -8.04 2.87 0.07
C LEU A 66 -8.47 2.91 -1.41
N ASN A 67 -9.71 3.28 -1.69
CA ASN A 67 -10.21 3.39 -3.06
C ASN A 67 -9.52 4.52 -3.85
N LYS A 68 -9.11 5.60 -3.18
CA LYS A 68 -8.47 6.74 -3.84
C LYS A 68 -6.94 6.61 -3.92
N TYR A 69 -6.29 6.19 -2.84
CA TYR A 69 -4.83 6.19 -2.71
C TYR A 69 -4.20 4.79 -2.61
N GLY A 70 -4.99 3.72 -2.46
CA GLY A 70 -4.47 2.36 -2.25
C GLY A 70 -3.77 2.12 -0.91
N THR A 71 -3.81 3.10 0.00
CA THR A 71 -3.19 3.05 1.33
C THR A 71 -4.00 3.87 2.33
N VAL A 72 -3.71 3.72 3.62
CA VAL A 72 -4.34 4.53 4.68
C VAL A 72 -3.74 5.93 4.65
N ASN A 73 -4.48 6.88 4.08
CA ASN A 73 -4.15 8.31 4.10
C ASN A 73 -5.01 9.03 5.15
N LEU A 74 -4.42 9.32 6.32
CA LEU A 74 -5.12 9.97 7.43
C LEU A 74 -5.49 11.42 7.13
N ASP A 75 -4.65 12.16 6.39
CA ASP A 75 -4.95 13.56 6.07
C ASP A 75 -6.20 13.69 5.21
N TYR A 76 -6.33 12.81 4.21
CA TYR A 76 -7.56 12.73 3.42
C TYR A 76 -8.77 12.29 4.24
N MET A 77 -8.60 11.31 5.13
CA MET A 77 -9.69 10.84 5.96
C MET A 77 -10.22 11.95 6.88
N ARG A 78 -9.33 12.76 7.46
CA ARG A 78 -9.70 13.93 8.27
C ARG A 78 -10.49 14.97 7.45
N GLU A 79 -10.09 15.20 6.21
CA GLU A 79 -10.75 16.14 5.31
C GLU A 79 -12.21 15.75 5.01
N ILE A 80 -12.48 14.44 4.88
CA ILE A 80 -13.82 13.94 4.50
C ILE A 80 -14.75 13.62 5.68
N THR A 81 -14.20 13.46 6.89
CA THR A 81 -15.00 13.19 8.12
C THR A 81 -15.08 14.37 9.08
N ASP A 82 -14.33 15.46 8.84
CA ASP A 82 -14.18 16.58 9.79
C ASP A 82 -13.80 16.10 11.21
N SER A 83 -12.99 15.04 11.30
CA SER A 83 -12.55 14.41 12.55
C SER A 83 -11.05 14.59 12.79
N THR A 84 -10.60 14.41 14.03
CA THR A 84 -9.16 14.46 14.33
C THR A 84 -8.46 13.15 13.96
N ALA A 85 -7.12 13.21 13.85
CA ALA A 85 -6.33 12.01 13.65
C ALA A 85 -6.50 11.03 14.83
N GLU A 86 -6.56 11.52 16.08
CA GLU A 86 -6.72 10.65 17.23
C GLU A 86 -8.08 9.93 17.24
N GLU A 87 -9.16 10.62 16.86
CA GLU A 87 -10.49 10.04 16.74
C GLU A 87 -10.53 8.91 15.71
N LEU A 88 -9.96 9.14 14.52
CA LEU A 88 -9.86 8.14 13.47
C LEU A 88 -9.02 6.93 13.91
N LEU A 89 -7.87 7.17 14.54
CA LEU A 89 -7.00 6.10 15.04
C LEU A 89 -7.67 5.26 16.13
N THR A 90 -8.40 5.91 17.03
CA THR A 90 -9.15 5.24 18.10
C THR A 90 -10.29 4.40 17.52
N ALA A 91 -11.06 4.96 16.59
CA ALA A 91 -12.18 4.25 15.96
C ALA A 91 -11.73 3.07 15.07
N LEU A 92 -10.54 3.16 14.48
CA LEU A 92 -9.97 2.14 13.60
C LEU A 92 -8.97 1.23 14.31
N GLN A 93 -8.94 1.25 15.65
CA GLN A 93 -8.07 0.40 16.44
C GLN A 93 -8.31 -1.08 16.09
N GLY A 94 -7.22 -1.82 15.82
CA GLY A 94 -7.28 -3.23 15.40
C GLY A 94 -7.69 -3.45 13.94
N ARG A 95 -8.07 -2.41 13.19
CA ARG A 95 -8.27 -2.47 11.74
C ARG A 95 -7.07 -1.93 10.96
N ILE A 96 -6.33 -0.99 11.53
CA ILE A 96 -5.10 -0.44 10.98
C ILE A 96 -3.97 -0.52 12.00
N TYR A 97 -2.73 -0.64 11.51
CA TYR A 97 -1.51 -0.66 12.33
C TYR A 97 -0.48 0.29 11.74
N TYR A 98 0.27 0.97 12.61
CA TYR A 98 1.41 1.76 12.18
C TYR A 98 2.58 0.83 11.87
N ASN A 99 3.11 0.93 10.64
CA ASN A 99 4.29 0.19 10.23
C ASN A 99 5.51 1.14 10.17
N PRO A 100 6.47 1.01 11.10
CA PRO A 100 7.66 1.88 11.11
C PRO A 100 8.58 1.66 9.90
N LEU A 101 8.54 0.47 9.28
CA LEU A 101 9.39 0.11 8.14
C LEU A 101 9.02 0.89 6.86
N VAL A 102 7.77 1.35 6.76
CA VAL A 102 7.28 2.19 5.65
C VAL A 102 6.79 3.56 6.14
N THR A 103 6.98 3.84 7.44
CA THR A 103 6.65 5.13 8.08
C THR A 103 5.19 5.56 7.87
N GLY A 104 4.25 4.62 7.92
CA GLY A 104 2.83 4.88 7.64
C GLY A 104 1.89 3.82 8.18
N TYR A 105 0.58 4.09 8.09
CA TYR A 105 -0.46 3.15 8.51
C TYR A 105 -0.81 2.18 7.39
N GLU A 106 -1.01 0.91 7.76
CA GLU A 106 -1.47 -0.15 6.86
C GLU A 106 -2.71 -0.83 7.47
N ILE A 107 -3.60 -1.34 6.61
CA ILE A 107 -4.73 -2.17 7.06
C ILE A 107 -4.22 -3.48 7.66
N LYS A 108 -4.95 -4.04 8.62
CA LYS A 108 -4.62 -5.30 9.30
C LYS A 108 -4.20 -6.38 8.31
N ASP A 109 -5.03 -6.67 7.33
CA ASP A 109 -4.79 -7.77 6.37
C ASP A 109 -3.48 -7.62 5.61
N ARG A 110 -3.13 -6.39 5.22
CA ARG A 110 -1.86 -6.08 4.54
C ARG A 110 -0.69 -6.12 5.53
N PHE A 111 -0.90 -5.63 6.73
CA PHE A 111 0.13 -5.58 7.76
C PHE A 111 0.54 -6.98 8.25
N ILE A 112 -0.41 -7.91 8.42
CA ILE A 112 -0.14 -9.31 8.81
C ILE A 112 0.15 -10.24 7.61
N ALA A 113 0.21 -9.71 6.39
CA ALA A 113 0.58 -10.50 5.22
C ALA A 113 2.09 -10.68 5.09
N GLY A 114 2.51 -11.82 4.51
CA GLY A 114 3.90 -12.15 4.21
C GLY A 114 4.61 -12.84 5.38
N ASN A 115 5.95 -12.74 5.41
CA ASN A 115 6.76 -13.31 6.48
C ASN A 115 6.62 -12.48 7.75
N VAL A 116 5.64 -12.83 8.60
CA VAL A 116 5.34 -12.11 9.85
C VAL A 116 6.47 -12.19 10.87
N ILE A 117 7.23 -13.29 10.88
CA ILE A 117 8.37 -13.50 11.78
C ILE A 117 9.48 -12.50 11.45
N GLU A 118 9.94 -12.49 10.19
CA GLU A 118 10.96 -11.54 9.73
C GLU A 118 10.49 -10.08 9.90
N LYS A 119 9.21 -9.80 9.64
CA LYS A 119 8.65 -8.45 9.84
C LYS A 119 8.69 -8.04 11.31
N ALA A 120 8.36 -8.95 12.23
CA ALA A 120 8.42 -8.69 13.66
C ALA A 120 9.86 -8.43 14.12
N GLU A 121 10.83 -9.24 13.71
CA GLU A 121 12.26 -9.05 14.01
C GLU A 121 12.78 -7.69 13.53
N ARG A 122 12.39 -7.27 12.32
CA ARG A 122 12.76 -5.97 11.77
C ARG A 122 12.15 -4.81 12.55
N ILE A 123 10.92 -4.95 13.02
CA ILE A 123 10.27 -3.94 13.87
C ILE A 123 10.94 -3.88 15.24
N GLU A 124 11.29 -5.01 15.85
CA GLU A 124 12.04 -5.05 17.11
C GLU A 124 13.42 -4.40 16.99
N ALA A 125 14.14 -4.66 15.89
CA ALA A 125 15.40 -3.98 15.59
C ALA A 125 15.21 -2.46 15.47
N TRP A 126 14.18 -2.02 14.72
CA TRP A 126 13.84 -0.61 14.60
C TRP A 126 13.52 0.04 15.96
N MET A 127 12.81 -0.67 16.85
CA MET A 127 12.52 -0.19 18.20
C MET A 127 13.80 -0.01 19.03
N GLY A 128 14.76 -0.91 18.90
CA GLY A 128 16.06 -0.81 19.56
C GLY A 128 16.90 0.37 19.07
N GLU A 129 16.79 0.70 17.78
CA GLU A 129 17.47 1.86 17.17
C GLU A 129 16.76 3.20 17.48
N ASN A 130 15.47 3.17 17.80
CA ASN A 130 14.64 4.37 17.97
C ASN A 130 13.92 4.42 19.35
N PRO A 131 14.62 4.29 20.49
CA PRO A 131 14.00 4.16 21.81
C PRO A 131 13.18 5.38 22.25
N GLU A 132 13.54 6.56 21.76
CA GLU A 132 12.91 7.86 22.08
C GLU A 132 11.78 8.23 21.11
N SER A 133 11.34 7.31 20.24
CA SER A 133 10.29 7.60 19.27
C SER A 133 8.95 7.86 19.95
N GLU A 134 8.29 8.98 19.60
CA GLU A 134 6.94 9.30 20.08
C GLU A 134 5.91 8.24 19.66
N ARG A 135 6.18 7.49 18.59
CA ARG A 135 5.33 6.43 18.02
C ARG A 135 5.54 5.06 18.66
N MET A 136 6.34 4.97 19.72
CA MET A 136 6.64 3.72 20.40
C MET A 136 5.38 2.94 20.87
N PRO A 137 4.30 3.59 21.36
CA PRO A 137 3.07 2.89 21.71
C PRO A 137 2.41 2.18 20.52
N GLU A 138 2.28 2.85 19.38
CA GLU A 138 1.67 2.29 18.17
C GLU A 138 2.52 1.16 17.58
N VAL A 139 3.85 1.30 17.63
CA VAL A 139 4.79 0.27 17.17
C VAL A 139 4.70 -0.98 18.04
N LYS A 140 4.57 -0.83 19.36
CA LYS A 140 4.34 -1.97 20.27
C LYS A 140 3.04 -2.70 19.96
N GLN A 141 1.97 -1.96 19.70
CA GLN A 141 0.68 -2.55 19.31
C GLN A 141 0.79 -3.30 17.97
N ALA A 142 1.51 -2.74 17.00
CA ALA A 142 1.76 -3.38 15.72
C ALA A 142 2.61 -4.65 15.87
N LEU A 143 3.64 -4.62 16.72
CA LEU A 143 4.46 -5.79 17.02
C LEU A 143 3.63 -6.92 17.66
N GLU A 144 2.75 -6.59 18.61
CA GLU A 144 1.86 -7.57 19.23
C GLU A 144 0.94 -8.23 18.19
N ALA A 145 0.39 -7.46 17.26
CA ALA A 145 -0.44 -8.00 16.19
C ALA A 145 0.32 -8.96 15.24
N LEU A 146 1.63 -8.79 15.07
CA LEU A 146 2.46 -9.74 14.32
C LEU A 146 2.72 -11.02 15.12
N LYS A 147 2.94 -10.90 16.44
CA LYS A 147 3.12 -12.06 17.34
C LYS A 147 1.85 -12.90 17.43
N ASP A 148 0.69 -12.26 17.52
CA ASP A 148 -0.61 -12.94 17.48
C ASP A 148 -0.88 -13.65 16.13
N ALA A 149 -0.28 -13.15 15.05
CA ALA A 149 -0.37 -13.73 13.72
C ALA A 149 0.74 -14.75 13.42
N GLU A 150 1.64 -15.03 14.37
CA GLU A 150 2.73 -15.98 14.17
C GLU A 150 2.17 -17.39 13.93
N PRO A 151 2.52 -18.06 12.82
CA PRO A 151 2.05 -19.41 12.55
C PRO A 151 2.64 -20.38 13.58
N PRO A 152 1.92 -21.46 13.93
CA PRO A 152 2.45 -22.47 14.83
C PRO A 152 3.74 -23.06 14.25
N ARG A 153 4.74 -23.28 15.12
CA ARG A 153 5.98 -23.95 14.73
C ARG A 153 5.64 -25.35 14.24
N ILE A 154 6.08 -25.66 13.03
CA ILE A 154 5.94 -27.00 12.45
C ILE A 154 6.97 -27.90 13.15
N ALA A 155 6.52 -28.99 13.76
CA ALA A 155 7.41 -29.97 14.36
C ALA A 155 8.18 -30.71 13.26
N PHE A 156 9.39 -31.20 13.57
CA PHE A 156 10.18 -31.95 12.61
C PHE A 156 9.44 -33.20 12.08
N GLU A 157 8.59 -33.80 12.91
CA GLU A 157 7.79 -34.98 12.56
C GLU A 157 6.67 -34.67 11.55
N ASP A 158 6.21 -33.42 11.49
CA ASP A 158 5.19 -32.95 10.53
C ASP A 158 5.80 -32.48 9.20
N LEU A 159 7.14 -32.46 9.11
CA LEU A 159 7.84 -32.16 7.87
C LEU A 159 7.84 -33.41 6.99
N ASP A 160 6.92 -33.45 6.02
CA ASP A 160 6.90 -34.50 5.01
C ASP A 160 8.02 -34.27 3.98
N PHE A 161 9.14 -34.96 4.17
CA PHE A 161 10.25 -34.93 3.22
C PHE A 161 10.05 -36.00 2.15
N ASN A 162 9.50 -35.59 1.00
CA ASN A 162 9.44 -36.46 -0.16
C ASN A 162 10.85 -36.65 -0.75
N PHE A 163 11.49 -37.78 -0.43
CA PHE A 163 12.76 -38.20 -1.03
C PHE A 163 12.56 -38.50 -2.52
N GLY A 164 12.75 -37.47 -3.35
CA GLY A 164 12.50 -37.49 -4.80
C GLY A 164 12.30 -36.09 -5.39
N GLU A 165 12.11 -35.05 -4.58
CA GLU A 165 12.02 -33.69 -5.07
C GLU A 165 13.39 -33.11 -5.47
N ARG A 166 13.41 -32.47 -6.66
CA ARG A 166 14.61 -32.10 -7.42
C ARG A 166 15.36 -30.87 -6.87
N TRP A 167 15.00 -30.36 -5.69
CA TRP A 167 15.58 -29.16 -5.07
C TRP A 167 16.60 -29.47 -3.97
N ILE A 168 16.89 -30.75 -3.69
CA ILE A 168 18.05 -31.13 -2.88
C ILE A 168 19.29 -31.10 -3.78
N PRO A 169 20.27 -30.20 -3.55
CA PRO A 169 21.49 -30.16 -4.34
C PRO A 169 22.25 -31.48 -4.15
N THR A 170 22.44 -32.21 -5.24
CA THR A 170 23.24 -33.43 -5.24
C THR A 170 24.71 -33.06 -5.38
N GLY A 171 25.35 -32.74 -4.25
CA GLY A 171 26.81 -32.71 -4.11
C GLY A 171 27.56 -31.59 -4.82
#